data_AF-A0A9E5I5D4-F1
#
_entry.id   AF-A0A9E5I5D4-F1
#
_cell.length_a   1.000
_cell.length_b   1.000
_cell.length_c   1.000
_cell.angle_alpha   90.00
_cell.angle_beta   90.00
_cell.angle_gamma   90.00
#
_symmetry.space_group_name_H-M   'P 1'
#
loop_
_entity.id
_entity.type
_entity.pdbx_description
1 polymer ?
#
loop_
_entity_poly.entity_id
_entity_poly.type
_entity_poly.pdbx_seq_one_letter_code
_entity_poly.pdbx_strand_id
1 'polypeptide(L)' 'MPAWGDGAPVPLKDDQISAILTYIRSEWGNSADAVTTGEVALIRGTTKDRKQPWSEKELLALPSDLPPASVAK' A
#
# COMPACT_ATOMS: atom_id res chain seq x y z
N MET A 1 -2.18 -15.08 -3.35
CA MET A 1 -0.94 -14.55 -3.95
C MET A 1 0.13 -14.48 -2.86
N PRO A 2 1.39 -14.83 -3.13
CA PRO A 2 2.48 -14.66 -2.17
C PRO A 2 2.67 -13.18 -1.82
N ALA A 3 3.20 -12.89 -0.63
CA ALA A 3 3.55 -11.53 -0.23
C ALA A 3 4.59 -10.96 -1.21
N TRP A 4 4.46 -9.68 -1.59
CA TRP A 4 5.38 -9.00 -2.52
C TRP A 4 6.61 -8.38 -1.84
N GLY A 5 6.64 -8.36 -0.50
CA GLY A 5 7.75 -7.84 0.32
C GLY A 5 8.70 -8.94 0.80
N ASP A 6 9.13 -8.87 2.07
CA ASP A 6 10.22 -9.69 2.65
C ASP A 6 9.95 -11.21 2.66
N GLY A 7 8.74 -11.65 2.30
CA GLY A 7 8.34 -13.05 2.14
C GLY A 7 8.26 -13.54 0.69
N ALA A 8 8.63 -12.71 -0.30
CA ALA A 8 8.62 -13.07 -1.72
C ALA A 8 9.93 -13.78 -2.13
N PRO A 9 9.91 -14.63 -3.18
CA PRO A 9 11.15 -15.14 -3.80
C PRO A 9 12.07 -14.02 -4.31
N VAL A 10 11.49 -12.88 -4.71
CA VAL A 10 12.18 -11.64 -5.02
C VAL A 10 11.45 -10.50 -4.29
N PRO A 11 11.99 -10.00 -3.17
CA PRO A 11 11.33 -8.96 -2.39
C PRO A 11 11.35 -7.64 -3.16
N LEU A 12 10.17 -7.03 -3.32
CA LEU A 12 10.05 -5.70 -3.92
C LEU A 12 10.37 -4.62 -2.90
N LYS A 13 11.08 -3.59 -3.36
CA LYS A 13 11.32 -2.36 -2.61
C LYS A 13 10.09 -1.44 -2.66
N ASP A 14 10.01 -0.50 -1.73
CA ASP A 14 8.83 0.38 -1.59
C ASP A 14 8.60 1.26 -2.83
N ASP A 15 9.67 1.69 -3.50
CA ASP A 15 9.63 2.44 -4.75
C ASP A 15 9.00 1.62 -5.88
N GLN A 16 9.43 0.36 -6.03
CA GLN A 16 8.90 -0.58 -7.02
C GLN A 16 7.42 -0.88 -6.78
N ILE A 17 7.04 -1.08 -5.51
CA ILE A 17 5.63 -1.30 -5.13
C ILE A 17 4.80 -0.07 -5.49
N SER A 18 5.27 1.14 -5.14
CA SER A 18 4.56 2.39 -5.42
C SER A 18 4.36 2.65 -6.92
N ALA A 19 5.37 2.32 -7.74
CA ALA A 19 5.31 2.44 -9.20
C ALA A 19 4.29 1.46 -9.81
N ILE A 20 4.29 0.19 -9.38
CA ILE A 20 3.33 -0.83 -9.84
C ILE A 20 1.90 -0.43 -9.45
N LEU A 21 1.67 0.01 -8.20
CA LEU A 21 0.35 0.43 -7.74
C LEU A 21 -0.17 1.65 -8.51
N THR A 22 0.70 2.62 -8.79
CA THR A 22 0.37 3.79 -9.60
C THR A 22 -0.02 3.39 -11.01
N TYR A 23 0.77 2.51 -11.64
CA TYR A 23 0.47 1.98 -12.97
C TYR A 23 -0.92 1.32 -12.99
N ILE A 24 -1.14 0.30 -12.15
CA ILE A 24 -2.40 -0.45 -12.08
C ILE A 24 -3.60 0.49 -11.83
N ARG A 25 -3.46 1.47 -10.92
CA ARG A 25 -4.51 2.46 -10.64
C ARG A 25 -4.86 3.25 -11.91
N SER A 26 -3.87 3.68 -12.68
CA SER A 26 -4.08 4.48 -13.89
C SER A 26 -4.65 3.71 -15.08
N GLU A 27 -4.45 2.38 -15.14
CA GLU A 27 -4.85 1.54 -16.27
C GLU A 27 -6.38 1.38 -16.46
N TRP A 28 -7.19 1.77 -15.47
CA TRP A 28 -8.66 1.64 -15.52
C TRP A 28 -9.40 2.99 -15.54
N GLY A 29 -8.76 4.04 -16.05
CA GLY A 29 -9.37 5.36 -16.16
C GLY A 29 -9.64 6.04 -14.81
N ASN A 30 -8.98 5.58 -13.74
CA ASN A 30 -9.05 6.22 -12.43
C ASN A 30 -8.24 7.54 -12.45
N SER A 31 -8.77 8.59 -11.82
CA SER A 31 -8.12 9.90 -11.71
C SER A 31 -7.57 10.20 -10.31
N ALA A 32 -7.42 9.18 -9.46
CA ALA A 32 -6.77 9.32 -8.16
C ALA A 32 -5.26 9.58 -8.29
N ASP A 33 -4.70 10.29 -7.31
CA ASP A 33 -3.28 10.64 -7.27
C ASP A 33 -2.36 9.41 -7.29
N ALA A 34 -1.10 9.60 -7.68
CA ALA A 34 -0.09 8.55 -7.68
C ALA A 34 0.16 8.05 -6.25
N VAL A 35 0.43 6.75 -6.12
CA VAL A 35 0.87 6.16 -4.85
C VAL A 35 2.34 6.51 -4.65
N THR A 36 2.66 7.13 -3.53
CA THR A 36 4.02 7.53 -3.18
C THR A 36 4.78 6.41 -2.48
N THR A 37 6.10 6.45 -2.56
CA THR A 37 6.97 5.53 -1.83
C THR A 37 6.82 5.67 -0.31
N GLY A 38 6.58 6.89 0.18
CA GLY A 38 6.37 7.17 1.61
C GLY A 38 5.11 6.51 2.17
N GLU A 39 4.02 6.49 1.40
CA GLU A 39 2.79 5.79 1.77
C GLU A 39 3.01 4.29 1.90
N VAL A 40 3.73 3.67 0.96
CA VAL A 40 4.05 2.24 1.01
C VAL A 40 4.90 1.92 2.24
N ALA A 41 5.94 2.70 2.50
CA ALA A 41 6.82 2.51 3.66
C ALA A 41 6.05 2.63 4.99
N LEU A 42 5.15 3.61 5.10
CA LEU A 42 4.33 3.81 6.29
C LEU A 42 3.39 2.63 6.54
N ILE A 43 2.66 2.18 5.52
CA ILE A 43 1.74 1.05 5.66
C ILE A 43 2.52 -0.23 5.99
N ARG A 44 3.61 -0.52 5.27
CA ARG A 44 4.46 -1.69 5.57
C ARG A 44 5.00 -1.64 7.00
N GLY A 45 5.44 -0.47 7.47
CA GLY A 45 5.94 -0.29 8.83
C GLY A 45 4.86 -0.50 9.91
N THR A 46 3.67 0.03 9.68
CA THR A 46 2.53 -0.08 10.63
C THR A 46 1.89 -1.47 10.64
N THR A 47 1.97 -2.23 9.55
CA THR A 47 1.35 -3.56 9.44
C THR A 47 2.35 -4.71 9.48
N LYS A 48 3.66 -4.47 9.69
CA LYS A 48 4.72 -5.49 9.63
C LYS A 48 4.48 -6.72 10.52
N ASP A 49 3.86 -6.52 11.69
CA ASP A 49 3.63 -7.57 12.67
C ASP A 49 2.34 -8.36 12.40
N ARG A 50 1.55 -7.92 11.40
CA ARG A 50 0.28 -8.55 11.05
C ARG A 50 0.54 -9.78 10.18
N LYS A 51 0.16 -10.94 10.70
CA LYS A 51 0.33 -12.24 10.04
C LYS A 51 -0.95 -12.78 9.39
N GLN A 52 -2.09 -12.17 9.71
CA GLN A 52 -3.40 -12.59 9.18
C GLN A 52 -3.88 -11.59 8.12
N PRO A 53 -4.54 -12.08 7.05
CA PRO A 53 -5.23 -11.21 6.11
C PRO A 53 -6.23 -10.27 6.81
N TRP A 54 -6.55 -9.14 6.19
CA TRP A 54 -7.60 -8.26 6.66
C TRP A 54 -8.96 -8.94 6.52
N SER A 55 -9.75 -8.95 7.59
CA SER A 55 -11.15 -9.33 7.53
C SER A 55 -12.02 -8.13 7.13
N GLU A 56 -13.19 -8.39 6.57
CA GLU A 56 -14.16 -7.36 6.22
C GLU A 56 -14.48 -6.45 7.42
N LYS A 57 -14.71 -7.04 8.60
CA LYS A 57 -15.00 -6.30 9.83
C LYS A 57 -13.87 -5.36 10.23
N GLU A 58 -12.62 -5.76 10.05
CA GLU A 58 -11.48 -4.90 10.36
C GLU A 58 -11.35 -3.76 9.35
N LEU A 59 -11.60 -4.02 8.06
CA LEU A 59 -11.57 -2.98 7.03
C LEU A 59 -12.66 -1.93 7.26
N LEU A 60 -13.87 -2.36 7.64
CA LEU A 60 -14.97 -1.44 7.98
C LEU A 60 -14.71 -0.61 9.24
N ALA A 61 -13.84 -1.08 10.13
CA ALA A 61 -13.47 -0.38 11.35
C ALA A 61 -12.28 0.60 11.15
N LEU A 62 -11.67 0.63 9.96
CA LEU A 62 -10.59 1.57 9.69
C LEU A 62 -11.11 3.01 9.62
N PRO A 63 -10.36 3.99 10.16
CA PRO A 63 -10.71 5.40 10.01
C PRO A 63 -10.76 5.77 8.52
N SER A 64 -11.84 6.42 8.09
CA SER A 64 -12.01 6.93 6.72
C SER A 64 -11.03 8.06 6.36
N ASP A 65 -10.37 8.60 7.38
CA ASP A 65 -9.50 9.77 7.35
C ASP A 65 -8.05 9.43 7.74
N LEU A 66 -7.64 8.16 7.59
CA LEU A 66 -6.20 7.83 7.66
C LEU A 66 -5.45 8.80 6.75
N PRO A 67 -4.50 9.58 7.29
CA PRO A 67 -3.89 10.66 6.53
C PRO A 67 -3.25 10.08 5.27
N PRO A 68 -3.48 10.65 4.07
CA PRO A 68 -2.52 10.45 2.98
C PRO A 68 -1.20 10.93 3.56
N ALA A 69 -0.21 10.05 3.62
CA ALA A 69 1.04 10.34 4.31
C ALA A 69 1.63 11.62 3.70
N SER A 70 1.54 12.72 4.45
CA SER A 70 2.09 14.06 4.14
C SER A 70 2.38 14.29 2.66
N VAL A 71 1.43 14.90 1.93
CA VAL A 71 1.70 15.51 0.62
C VAL A 71 2.70 16.66 0.82
N ALA A 72 3.99 16.33 0.91
CA ALA A 72 5.05 17.28 0.69
C ALA A 72 5.16 17.43 -0.83
N LYS A 73 4.60 18.53 -1.32
CA LYS A 73 4.72 19.03 -2.68
C LYS A 73 6.18 19.22 -3.08
#